data_AF-A0A7C5DJK0-F1
#
_entry.id   AF-A0A7C5DJK0-F1
#
_cell.length_a   1.000
_cell.length_b   1.000
_cell.length_c   1.000
_cell.angle_alpha   90.00
_cell.angle_beta   90.00
_cell.angle_gamma   90.00
#
_symmetry.space_group_name_H-M   'P 1'
#
loop_
_entity.id
_entity.type
_entity.pdbx_description
1 polymer ?
#
loop_
_entity_poly.entity_id
_entity_poly.type
_entity_poly.pdbx_seq_one_letter_code
_entity_poly.pdbx_strand_id
1 'polypeptide(L)'
;MRFMDELSQILKQHPHILENLPRKEMIRRAVENKEAVVSANGALDTWTPVESTGRSPKDTLIVKRPENEDQIDWDSPNNIPVDPETFDMVIEDALKTLKNKEKLYVTDRVLGADSTYALPTKTITDQALTALFTDNMFRPVPD
;
A
#
# COMPACT_ATOMS: atom_id res chain seq x y z
N MET A 1 -15.25 -12.34 -1.55
CA MET A 1 -14.78 -11.04 -1.05
C MET A 1 -14.92 -10.03 -2.19
N ARG A 2 -16.06 -9.34 -2.25
CA ARG A 2 -16.53 -8.59 -3.44
C ARG A 2 -15.52 -7.58 -4.00
N PHE A 3 -14.74 -6.95 -3.13
CA PHE A 3 -13.76 -5.93 -3.54
C PHE A 3 -12.55 -6.51 -4.27
N MET A 4 -12.17 -7.78 -4.05
CA MET A 4 -11.02 -8.39 -4.73
C MET A 4 -11.30 -8.62 -6.22
N ASP A 5 -12.54 -8.99 -6.54
CA ASP A 5 -12.98 -9.18 -7.93
C ASP A 5 -12.96 -7.84 -8.65
N GLU A 6 -13.45 -6.78 -7.99
CA GLU A 6 -13.43 -5.41 -8.52
C GLU A 6 -12.00 -4.87 -8.69
N LEU A 7 -11.13 -5.05 -7.69
CA LEU A 7 -9.72 -4.69 -7.79
C LEU A 7 -9.04 -5.43 -8.95
N SER A 8 -9.31 -6.73 -9.10
CA SER A 8 -8.79 -7.53 -10.21
C SER A 8 -9.30 -7.04 -11.56
N GLN A 9 -10.55 -6.58 -11.63
CA GLN A 9 -11.10 -5.96 -12.84
C GLN A 9 -10.42 -4.62 -13.14
N ILE A 10 -10.21 -3.76 -12.14
CA ILE A 10 -9.48 -2.51 -12.29
C ILE A 10 -8.08 -2.80 -12.85
N LEU A 11 -7.33 -3.73 -12.26
CA LEU A 11 -6.00 -4.10 -12.73
C LEU A 11 -5.97 -4.74 -14.12
N LYS A 12 -7.08 -5.31 -14.60
CA LYS A 12 -7.15 -5.83 -15.98
C LYS A 12 -7.51 -4.76 -17.02
N GLN A 13 -8.26 -3.74 -16.61
CA GLN A 13 -8.85 -2.75 -17.50
C GLN A 13 -8.12 -1.40 -17.49
N HIS A 14 -7.35 -1.11 -16.44
CA HIS A 14 -6.67 0.17 -16.30
C HIS A 14 -5.59 0.33 -17.40
N PRO A 15 -5.59 1.43 -18.17
CA PRO A 15 -4.77 1.55 -19.38
C PRO A 15 -3.28 1.66 -19.10
N HIS A 16 -2.91 2.11 -17.90
CA HIS A 16 -1.51 2.39 -17.53
C HIS A 16 -1.16 1.75 -16.19
N ILE A 17 -0.73 0.49 -16.23
CA ILE A 17 -0.22 -0.23 -15.08
C ILE A 17 1.28 -0.47 -15.27
N LEU A 18 2.05 -0.14 -14.24
CA LEU A 18 3.49 -0.33 -14.18
C LEU A 18 3.80 -1.39 -13.12
N GLU A 19 3.89 -2.64 -13.56
CA GLU A 19 4.15 -3.78 -12.69
C GLU A 19 5.64 -3.97 -12.44
N ASN A 20 6.02 -4.14 -11.17
CA ASN A 20 7.38 -4.49 -10.71
C ASN A 20 8.48 -3.66 -11.39
N LEU A 21 8.22 -2.35 -11.51
CA LEU A 21 9.08 -1.42 -12.22
C LEU A 21 10.49 -1.42 -11.59
N PRO A 22 11.57 -1.43 -12.38
CA PRO A 22 12.93 -1.42 -11.83
C PRO A 22 13.17 -0.22 -10.92
N ARG A 23 13.90 -0.42 -9.81
CA ARG A 23 14.22 0.63 -8.82
C ARG A 23 14.67 1.96 -9.44
N LYS A 24 15.57 1.91 -10.44
CA LYS A 24 16.07 3.11 -11.14
C LYS A 24 14.96 3.94 -11.80
N GLU A 25 13.93 3.27 -12.33
CA GLU A 25 12.81 3.94 -12.98
C GLU A 25 11.83 4.50 -11.96
N MET A 26 11.63 3.82 -10.82
CA MET A 26 10.85 4.36 -9.71
C MET A 26 11.51 5.63 -9.13
N ILE A 27 12.83 5.62 -8.95
CA ILE A 27 13.60 6.81 -8.54
C ILE A 27 13.42 7.96 -9.55
N ARG A 28 13.65 7.70 -10.84
CA ARG A 28 13.48 8.71 -11.90
C ARG A 28 12.08 9.32 -11.88
N ARG A 29 11.05 8.48 -11.80
CA ARG A 29 9.64 8.91 -11.80
C ARG A 29 9.27 9.68 -10.54
N ALA A 30 9.73 9.26 -9.36
CA ALA A 30 9.48 9.99 -8.12
C ALA A 30 10.01 11.43 -8.20
N VAL A 31 11.18 11.62 -8.82
CA VAL A 31 11.76 12.97 -9.04
C VAL A 31 10.98 13.74 -10.12
N GLU A 32 10.66 13.12 -11.26
CA GLU A 32 9.89 13.75 -12.34
C GLU A 32 8.48 14.19 -11.89
N ASN A 33 7.84 13.38 -11.05
CA ASN A 33 6.53 13.66 -10.47
C ASN A 33 6.58 14.65 -9.30
N LYS A 34 7.78 15.09 -8.88
CA LYS A 34 8.00 15.98 -7.73
C LYS A 34 7.52 15.38 -6.40
N GLU A 35 7.56 14.05 -6.28
CA GLU A 35 7.26 13.32 -5.04
C GLU A 35 8.46 13.36 -4.07
N ALA A 36 9.67 13.49 -4.63
CA ALA A 36 10.92 13.63 -3.89
C ALA A 36 11.91 14.54 -4.63
N VAL A 37 12.93 15.02 -3.91
CA VAL A 37 14.07 15.74 -4.47
C VAL A 37 15.36 14.98 -4.22
N VAL A 38 16.35 15.14 -5.10
CA VAL A 38 17.67 14.53 -4.93
C VAL A 38 18.52 15.44 -4.05
N SER A 39 18.99 14.93 -2.92
CA SER A 39 19.89 15.65 -2.02
C SER A 39 21.32 15.64 -2.54
N ALA A 40 22.20 16.44 -1.93
CA ALA A 40 23.60 16.54 -2.35
C ALA A 40 24.37 15.21 -2.30
N ASN A 41 23.94 14.24 -1.48
CA ASN A 41 24.56 12.92 -1.38
C ASN A 41 23.92 11.86 -2.30
N GLY A 42 22.92 12.23 -3.10
CA GLY A 42 22.20 11.35 -4.00
C GLY A 42 21.03 10.59 -3.37
N ALA A 43 20.76 10.76 -2.07
CA ALA A 43 19.54 10.25 -1.46
C ALA A 43 18.31 11.03 -1.95
N LEU A 44 17.14 10.39 -1.85
CA LEU A 44 15.87 11.05 -2.09
C LEU A 44 15.31 11.61 -0.79
N ASP A 45 15.11 12.91 -0.76
CA ASP A 45 14.45 13.61 0.34
C ASP A 45 12.98 13.87 -0.05
N THR A 46 12.08 13.64 0.89
CA THR A 46 10.63 13.85 0.71
C THR A 46 10.03 14.44 1.99
N TRP A 47 8.79 14.89 1.90
CA TRP A 47 8.04 15.49 3.00
C TRP A 47 6.63 14.95 2.98
N THR A 48 6.18 14.47 4.13
CA THR A 48 4.76 14.16 4.36
C THR A 48 4.03 15.42 4.84
N PRO A 49 2.69 15.45 4.74
CA PRO A 49 1.90 16.50 5.38
C PRO A 49 2.22 16.61 6.88
N VAL A 50 2.09 17.81 7.45
CA VAL A 50 2.48 18.10 8.85
C VAL A 50 1.75 17.19 9.83
N GLU A 51 0.49 16.89 9.53
CA GLU A 51 -0.38 15.97 10.25
C GLU A 51 0.04 14.48 10.16
N SER A 52 0.97 14.14 9.26
CA SER A 52 1.40 12.77 8.97
C SER A 52 2.93 12.61 9.03
N THR A 53 3.57 13.21 10.04
CA THR A 53 5.03 13.07 10.29
C THR A 53 5.38 11.82 11.13
N GLY A 54 4.39 11.02 11.49
CA GLY A 54 4.53 9.79 12.26
C GLY A 54 3.33 8.88 12.10
N ARG A 55 3.25 7.83 12.92
CA ARG A 55 2.08 6.95 12.94
C ARG A 55 0.87 7.68 13.53
N SER A 56 -0.32 7.30 13.07
CA SER A 56 -1.60 7.70 13.67
C SER A 56 -2.30 6.48 14.28
N PRO A 57 -1.94 6.04 15.51
CA PRO A 57 -2.51 4.84 16.11
C PRO A 57 -4.04 4.90 16.27
N LYS A 58 -4.57 6.12 16.48
CA LYS A 58 -6.01 6.34 16.64
C LYS A 58 -6.82 6.15 15.34
N ASP A 59 -6.14 6.14 14.20
CA ASP A 59 -6.74 5.94 12.87
C ASP A 59 -6.46 4.53 12.33
N THR A 60 -5.88 3.64 13.14
CA THR A 60 -5.66 2.24 12.79
C THR A 60 -6.83 1.40 13.29
N LEU A 61 -7.69 0.98 12.37
CA LEU A 61 -8.92 0.25 12.65
C LEU A 61 -8.81 -1.21 12.18
N ILE A 62 -9.48 -2.12 12.89
CA ILE A 62 -9.54 -3.54 12.55
C ILE A 62 -11.01 -3.94 12.37
N VAL A 63 -11.35 -4.53 11.24
CA VAL A 63 -12.73 -4.96 10.97
C VAL A 63 -13.10 -6.08 11.93
N LYS A 64 -14.10 -5.84 12.77
CA LYS A 64 -14.61 -6.86 13.68
C LYS A 64 -15.61 -7.74 12.94
N ARG A 65 -15.28 -9.03 12.82
CA ARG A 65 -16.14 -10.04 12.19
C ARG A 65 -16.30 -11.24 13.13
N PRO A 66 -17.41 -11.99 13.07
CA PRO A 66 -17.58 -13.19 13.89
C PRO A 66 -16.42 -14.19 13.77
N GLU A 67 -15.80 -14.29 12.60
CA GLU A 67 -14.68 -15.21 12.35
C GLU A 67 -13.34 -14.79 13.00
N ASN A 68 -13.16 -13.53 13.38
CA ASN A 68 -11.90 -13.01 13.94
C ASN A 68 -12.04 -12.45 15.36
N GLU A 69 -13.26 -12.36 15.89
CA GLU A 69 -13.52 -11.67 17.15
C GLU A 69 -12.81 -12.32 18.34
N ASP A 70 -12.71 -13.65 18.35
CA ASP A 70 -12.02 -14.41 19.41
C ASP A 70 -10.49 -14.46 19.26
N GLN A 71 -9.95 -13.96 18.14
CA GLN A 71 -8.52 -14.02 17.82
C GLN A 71 -7.80 -12.68 18.04
N ILE A 72 -8.55 -11.59 18.21
CA ILE A 72 -8.02 -10.25 18.35
C ILE A 72 -8.13 -9.81 19.81
N ASP A 73 -7.05 -9.26 20.36
CA ASP A 73 -7.03 -8.64 21.68
C ASP A 73 -7.76 -7.29 21.67
N TRP A 74 -9.09 -7.29 21.81
CA TRP A 74 -9.89 -6.07 21.80
C TRP A 74 -9.73 -5.19 23.05
N ASP A 75 -9.09 -5.68 24.11
CA ASP A 75 -8.82 -4.89 25.32
C ASP A 75 -7.62 -3.94 25.11
N SER A 76 -6.79 -4.20 24.09
CA SER A 76 -5.70 -3.31 23.70
C SER A 76 -6.21 -1.94 23.23
N PRO A 77 -5.65 -0.82 23.72
CA PRO A 77 -6.07 0.53 23.32
C PRO A 77 -5.77 0.86 21.85
N ASN A 78 -5.02 0.01 21.14
CA ASN A 78 -4.67 0.19 19.72
C ASN A 78 -5.48 -0.71 18.78
N ASN A 79 -6.27 -1.66 19.31
CA ASN A 79 -7.08 -2.56 18.49
C ASN A 79 -8.51 -2.01 18.40
N ILE A 80 -8.68 -0.96 17.61
CA ILE A 80 -9.94 -0.22 17.53
C ILE A 80 -10.87 -0.92 16.53
N PRO A 81 -12.05 -1.43 16.96
CA PRO A 81 -12.95 -2.14 16.06
C PRO A 81 -13.65 -1.17 15.10
N VAL A 82 -13.85 -1.63 13.87
CA VAL A 82 -14.75 -1.01 12.89
C VAL A 82 -15.72 -2.06 12.36
N ASP A 83 -16.96 -1.67 12.09
CA ASP A 83 -17.95 -2.57 11.51
C ASP A 83 -17.63 -2.90 10.04
N PRO A 84 -18.03 -4.08 9.54
CA PRO A 84 -17.83 -4.48 8.16
C PRO A 84 -18.38 -3.49 7.12
N GLU A 85 -19.52 -2.86 7.39
CA GLU A 85 -20.18 -1.94 6.48
C GLU A 85 -19.37 -0.65 6.29
N THR A 86 -18.78 -0.12 7.36
CA THR A 86 -17.85 1.01 7.30
C THR A 86 -16.59 0.68 6.51
N PHE A 87 -16.04 -0.52 6.68
CA PHE A 87 -14.92 -0.98 5.86
C PHE A 87 -15.30 -1.06 4.37
N ASP A 88 -16.48 -1.60 4.06
CA ASP A 88 -16.96 -1.71 2.68
C ASP A 88 -17.08 -0.32 2.02
N MET A 89 -17.58 0.69 2.75
CA MET A 89 -17.62 2.08 2.26
C MET A 89 -16.21 2.64 1.97
N VAL A 90 -15.26 2.46 2.88
CA VAL A 90 -13.88 2.96 2.72
C VAL A 90 -13.17 2.27 1.55
N ILE A 91 -13.37 0.96 1.40
CA ILE A 91 -12.79 0.20 0.27
C ILE A 91 -13.41 0.63 -1.05
N GLU A 92 -14.72 0.87 -1.11
CA GLU A 92 -15.37 1.37 -2.32
C GLU A 92 -14.76 2.71 -2.76
N ASP A 93 -14.51 3.63 -1.83
CA ASP A 93 -13.86 4.91 -2.12
C ASP A 93 -12.39 4.75 -2.54
N ALA A 94 -11.66 3.81 -1.94
CA ALA A 94 -10.30 3.48 -2.35
C ALA A 94 -10.26 2.93 -3.80
N LEU A 95 -11.17 2.01 -4.14
CA LEU A 95 -11.26 1.43 -5.49
C LEU A 95 -11.65 2.48 -6.54
N LYS A 96 -12.64 3.34 -6.24
CA LYS A 96 -13.01 4.49 -7.08
C LYS A 96 -11.83 5.42 -7.28
N THR A 97 -11.08 5.70 -6.22
CA THR A 97 -9.89 6.55 -6.27
C THR A 97 -8.87 5.95 -7.24
N LEU A 98 -8.49 4.68 -7.05
CA LEU A 98 -7.51 3.99 -7.91
C LEU A 98 -7.95 3.96 -9.38
N LYS A 99 -9.23 3.69 -9.64
CA LYS A 99 -9.79 3.65 -11.01
C LYS A 99 -9.65 4.99 -11.75
N ASN A 100 -9.69 6.11 -11.02
CA ASN A 100 -9.65 7.45 -11.59
C ASN A 100 -8.22 8.02 -11.69
N LYS A 101 -7.19 7.27 -11.29
CA LYS A 101 -5.79 7.72 -11.43
C LYS A 101 -5.32 7.55 -12.87
N GLU A 102 -4.37 8.39 -13.27
CA GLU A 102 -3.80 8.31 -14.63
C GLU A 102 -2.96 7.04 -14.81
N LYS A 103 -2.28 6.60 -13.75
CA LYS A 103 -1.41 5.42 -13.73
C LYS A 103 -1.43 4.76 -12.37
N LEU A 104 -1.16 3.45 -12.36
CA LEU A 104 -0.99 2.65 -11.16
C LEU A 104 0.38 1.96 -11.20
N TYR A 105 1.08 1.97 -10.08
CA TYR A 105 2.26 1.17 -9.81
C TYR A 105 1.85 -0.04 -8.99
N VAL A 106 2.29 -1.22 -9.42
CA VAL A 106 2.04 -2.48 -8.73
C VAL A 106 3.38 -3.08 -8.36
N THR A 107 3.59 -3.38 -7.09
CA THR A 107 4.81 -4.02 -6.59
C THR A 107 4.46 -5.30 -5.84
N ASP A 108 5.12 -6.39 -6.22
CA ASP A 108 5.03 -7.70 -5.57
C ASP A 108 6.29 -7.91 -4.72
N ARG A 109 6.08 -8.07 -3.42
CA ARG A 109 7.12 -8.24 -2.40
C ARG A 109 6.72 -9.32 -1.42
N VAL A 110 7.62 -9.65 -0.49
CA VAL A 110 7.30 -10.51 0.65
C VAL A 110 7.75 -9.89 1.97
N LEU A 111 7.02 -10.24 3.03
CA LEU A 111 7.40 -9.98 4.42
C LEU A 111 7.95 -11.27 5.04
N GLY A 112 9.07 -11.18 5.75
CA GLY A 112 9.75 -12.35 6.34
C GLY A 112 10.89 -12.86 5.46
N ALA A 113 12.02 -13.20 6.10
CA ALA A 113 13.24 -13.60 5.40
C ALA A 113 13.28 -15.10 5.04
N ASP A 114 12.66 -15.93 5.86
CA ASP A 114 12.48 -17.36 5.61
C ASP A 114 11.31 -17.57 4.66
N SER A 115 11.56 -18.19 3.50
CA SER A 115 10.55 -18.42 2.47
C SER A 115 9.41 -19.31 2.95
N THR A 116 9.64 -20.16 3.96
CA THR A 116 8.62 -21.03 4.57
C THR A 116 7.53 -20.24 5.30
N TYR A 117 7.88 -19.03 5.76
CA TYR A 117 6.98 -18.13 6.51
C TYR A 117 6.74 -16.80 5.80
N ALA A 118 7.25 -16.66 4.58
CA ALA A 118 7.15 -15.41 3.84
C ALA A 118 5.69 -15.12 3.48
N LEU A 119 5.21 -13.92 3.81
CA LEU A 119 3.88 -13.47 3.44
C LEU A 119 3.95 -12.67 2.12
N PRO A 120 3.33 -13.15 1.02
CA PRO A 120 3.24 -12.38 -0.21
C PRO A 120 2.41 -11.11 -0.02
N THR A 121 2.96 -9.99 -0.47
CA THR A 121 2.32 -8.68 -0.38
C THR A 121 2.34 -7.99 -1.73
N LYS A 122 1.17 -7.56 -2.18
CA LYS A 122 1.01 -6.73 -3.38
C LYS A 122 0.65 -5.32 -2.94
N THR A 123 1.47 -4.33 -3.30
CA THR A 123 1.14 -2.92 -3.11
C THR A 123 0.69 -2.29 -4.42
N ILE A 124 -0.42 -1.56 -4.38
CA ILE A 124 -1.01 -0.85 -5.51
C ILE A 124 -1.14 0.61 -5.10
N THR A 125 -0.56 1.52 -5.89
CA THR A 125 -0.50 2.96 -5.58
C THR A 125 -0.40 3.77 -6.86
N ASP A 126 -0.76 5.04 -6.83
CA ASP A 126 -0.58 5.98 -7.94
C ASP A 126 0.72 6.79 -7.85
N GLN A 127 1.54 6.56 -6.81
CA GLN A 127 2.78 7.29 -6.54
C GLN A 127 4.02 6.41 -6.72
N ALA A 128 5.02 6.92 -7.44
CA ALA A 128 6.27 6.19 -7.69
C ALA A 128 7.10 6.03 -6.41
N LEU A 129 7.09 7.04 -5.54
CA LEU A 129 7.78 7.07 -4.26
C LEU A 129 7.22 6.02 -3.30
N THR A 130 5.90 5.83 -3.26
CA THR A 130 5.28 4.77 -2.44
C THR A 130 5.68 3.38 -2.93
N ALA A 131 5.72 3.16 -4.24
CA ALA A 131 6.24 1.90 -4.81
C ALA A 131 7.75 1.71 -4.56
N LEU A 132 8.54 2.78 -4.58
CA LEU A 132 9.96 2.72 -4.21
C LEU A 132 10.16 2.42 -2.71
N PHE A 133 9.30 2.98 -1.86
CA PHE A 133 9.32 2.71 -0.42
C PHE A 133 9.07 1.23 -0.14
N THR A 134 8.09 0.60 -0.77
CA THR A 134 7.81 -0.83 -0.59
C THR A 134 8.94 -1.71 -1.13
N ASP A 135 9.56 -1.34 -2.24
CA ASP A 135 10.75 -2.03 -2.75
C ASP A 135 11.95 -1.94 -1.79
N ASN A 136 12.12 -0.81 -1.09
CA ASN A 136 13.17 -0.66 -0.09
C ASN A 136 12.88 -1.42 1.21
N MET A 137 11.63 -1.39 1.69
CA MET A 137 11.26 -1.92 3.01
C MET A 137 11.01 -3.42 3.02
N PHE A 138 10.50 -3.99 1.93
CA PHE A 138 10.13 -5.39 1.84
C PHE A 138 11.12 -6.19 1.02
N ARG A 139 11.03 -7.52 1.03
CA ARG A 139 11.97 -8.41 0.35
C ARG A 139 11.49 -8.77 -1.06
N PRO A 140 12.41 -9.08 -2.00
CA PRO A 140 12.05 -9.67 -3.28
C PRO A 140 11.29 -10.98 -3.08
N VAL A 141 10.38 -11.28 -4.00
CA VAL A 141 9.72 -12.60 -4.05
C VAL A 141 10.81 -13.66 -4.28
N PRO A 142 10.92 -14.70 -3.42
CA PRO A 142 11.84 -15.80 -3.64
C PRO A 142 11.57 -16.51 -4.97
N ASP A 143 12.62 -17.05 -5.59
CA ASP A 143 12.52 -17.90 -6.78
C ASP A 143 11.82 -19.23 -6.49
#